data_AF-A0ABD0QQ65-F1
#
_entry.id   AF-A0ABD0QQ65-F1
#
_cell.length_a   1.000
_cell.length_b   1.000
_cell.length_c   1.000
_cell.angle_alpha   90.00
_cell.angle_beta   90.00
_cell.angle_gamma   90.00
#
_symmetry.space_group_name_H-M   'P 1'
#
loop_
_entity.id
_entity.type
_entity.pdbx_description
1 polymer ?
#
loop_
_entity_poly.entity_id
_entity_poly.type
_entity_poly.pdbx_seq_one_letter_code
_entity_poly.pdbx_strand_id
1 'polypeptide(L)' 'ISAEHQRRVLELIQSGITEGAKLECGGKAPPSKGFFLEPTVFSDVQDHMRIAKEE' A
#
# COMPACT_ATOMS: atom_id res chain seq x y z
N ILE A 1 -3.75 4.96 -15.41
CA ILE A 1 -3.71 5.04 -13.94
C ILE A 1 -4.02 6.48 -13.54
N SER A 2 -5.03 6.70 -12.68
CA SER A 2 -5.50 8.04 -12.25
C SER A 2 -5.03 8.39 -10.84
N ALA A 3 -5.15 9.66 -10.46
CA ALA A 3 -4.90 10.13 -9.09
C ALA A 3 -5.72 9.39 -8.03
N GLU A 4 -6.92 8.93 -8.41
CA GLU A 4 -7.82 8.19 -7.53
C GLU A 4 -7.29 6.79 -7.23
N HIS A 5 -6.78 6.09 -8.25
CA HIS A 5 -6.19 4.76 -8.06
C HIS A 5 -4.95 4.84 -7.15
N GLN A 6 -4.07 5.82 -7.35
CA GLN A 6 -2.91 6.03 -6.47
C GLN A 6 -3.33 6.29 -5.02
N ARG A 7 -4.34 7.14 -4.80
CA ARG A 7 -4.88 7.40 -3.46
C ARG A 7 -5.42 6.13 -2.81
N ARG A 8 -6.22 5.34 -3.53
CA ARG A 8 -6.77 4.07 -3.02
C ARG A 8 -5.68 3.10 -2.60
N VAL A 9 -4.62 2.96 -3.40
CA VAL A 9 -3.50 2.07 -3.05
C VAL A 9 -2.74 2.61 -1.84
N LEU A 10 -2.52 3.93 -1.71
CA LEU A 10 -1.93 4.52 -0.51
C LEU A 10 -2.77 4.27 0.74
N GLU A 11 -4.09 4.29 0.63
CA GLU A 11 -4.99 3.94 1.75
C GLU A 11 -4.89 2.47 2.15
N LEU A 12 -4.72 1.55 1.18
CA LEU A 12 -4.49 0.13 1.46
C LEU A 12 -3.14 -0.08 2.16
N ILE A 13 -2.08 0.59 1.70
CA ILE A 13 -0.77 0.55 2.37
C ILE A 13 -0.91 1.02 3.82
N GLN A 14 -1.62 2.13 4.03
CA GLN A 14 -1.84 2.67 5.38
C GLN A 14 -2.66 1.73 6.26
N SER A 15 -3.65 1.03 5.70
CA SER A 15 -4.42 0.04 6.46
C SER A 15 -3.53 -1.13 6.89
N GLY A 16 -2.70 -1.67 5.98
CA GLY A 16 -1.75 -2.73 6.31
C GLY A 16 -0.86 -2.38 7.49
N ILE A 17 -0.28 -1.18 7.50
CA ILE A 17 0.54 -0.67 8.61
C ILE A 17 -0.28 -0.56 9.90
N THR A 18 -1.51 -0.05 9.80
CA THR A 18 -2.40 0.16 10.97
C THR A 18 -2.87 -1.16 11.57
N GLU A 19 -3.07 -2.18 10.74
CA GLU A 19 -3.49 -3.53 11.13
C GLU A 19 -2.33 -4.36 11.69
N GLY A 20 -1.09 -3.84 11.63
CA GLY A 20 0.11 -4.46 12.21
C GLY A 20 0.96 -5.25 11.22
N ALA A 21 0.69 -5.18 9.92
CA ALA A 21 1.60 -5.72 8.92
C ALA A 21 2.91 -4.92 8.90
N LYS A 22 4.01 -5.61 8.66
CA LYS A 22 5.33 -4.98 8.61
C LYS A 22 5.66 -4.58 7.18
N LEU A 23 5.87 -3.28 6.95
CA LEU A 23 6.29 -2.76 5.66
C LEU A 23 7.80 -2.97 5.48
N GLU A 24 8.18 -3.90 4.60
CA GLU A 24 9.58 -4.25 4.34
C GLU A 24 10.25 -3.26 3.37
N CYS A 25 9.52 -2.81 2.35
CA CYS A 25 10.03 -1.81 1.41
C CYS A 25 8.91 -0.99 0.75
N GLY A 26 9.28 0.20 0.27
CA GLY A 26 8.40 1.08 -0.49
C GLY A 26 7.30 1.72 0.35
N GLY A 27 6.06 1.61 -0.12
CA GLY A 27 4.88 2.16 0.57
C GLY A 27 4.67 3.66 0.37
N LYS A 28 5.37 4.28 -0.60
CA LYS A 28 5.30 5.73 -0.86
C LYS A 28 5.13 6.04 -2.33
N ALA A 29 4.61 7.23 -2.60
CA ALA A 29 4.64 7.83 -3.92
C ALA A 29 5.99 8.55 -4.12
N PRO A 30 6.79 8.21 -5.14
CA PRO A 30 8.06 8.88 -5.40
C PRO A 30 7.81 10.34 -5.83
N PRO A 31 8.76 11.27 -5.60
CA PRO A 31 8.65 12.68 -5.95
C PRO A 31 8.84 12.91 -7.46
N SER A 32 8.03 12.24 -8.28
CA SER A 32 8.08 12.27 -9.76
C SER A 32 6.73 12.70 -10.33
N LYS A 33 6.73 13.22 -11.57
CA LYS A 33 5.47 13.54 -12.26
C LYS A 33 4.74 12.26 -12.62
N GLY A 34 3.51 12.12 -12.14
CA GLY A 34 2.62 11.00 -12.46
C GLY A 34 2.01 10.37 -11.22
N PHE A 35 1.36 9.22 -11.42
CA PHE A 35 0.65 8.47 -10.37
C PHE A 35 1.33 7.13 -10.10
N PHE A 36 2.65 7.19 -9.92
CA PHE A 36 3.49 6.02 -9.65
C PHE A 36 3.56 5.72 -8.15
N LEU A 37 3.86 4.48 -7.83
CA LEU A 37 4.07 4.00 -6.47
C LEU A 37 5.35 3.18 -6.42
N GLU A 38 6.07 3.27 -5.31
CA GLU A 38 7.18 2.39 -5.05
C GLU A 38 6.69 0.94 -4.91
N PRO A 39 7.45 -0.05 -5.41
CA PRO A 39 7.18 -1.46 -5.13
C PRO A 39 7.04 -1.66 -3.63
N THR A 40 5.87 -2.16 -3.21
CA THR A 40 5.51 -2.27 -1.80
C THR A 40 5.44 -3.74 -1.42
N VAL A 41 6.20 -4.12 -0.39
CA VAL A 41 6.22 -5.49 0.14
C VAL A 41 5.90 -5.44 1.62
N PHE A 42 4.93 -6.26 2.03
CA PHE A 42 4.56 -6.46 3.43
C PHE A 42 4.95 -7.87 3.89
N SER A 43 5.44 -7.98 5.13
CA SER A 43 5.57 -9.24 5.86
C SER A 43 4.63 -9.25 7.08
N ASP A 44 4.51 -10.42 7.72
CA ASP A 44 3.64 -10.64 8.90
C ASP A 44 2.15 -10.37 8.65
N VAL A 45 1.72 -10.44 7.38
CA VAL A 45 0.33 -10.26 6.97
C VAL A 45 -0.52 -11.43 7.47
N GLN A 46 -1.64 -11.10 8.12
CA GLN A 46 -2.61 -12.08 8.60
C GLN A 46 -3.82 -12.10 7.67
N ASP A 47 -4.46 -13.26 7.50
CA ASP A 47 -5.59 -13.45 6.57
C ASP A 47 -6.78 -12.51 6.83
N HIS A 48 -6.92 -12.00 8.06
CA HIS A 48 -8.00 -11.10 8.41
C HIS A 48 -7.78 -9.66 7.96
N MET A 49 -6.54 -9.28 7.65
CA MET A 49 -6.16 -7.91 7.29
C MET A 49 -6.76 -7.50 5.95
N ARG A 50 -7.09 -6.21 5.82
CA ARG A 50 -7.70 -5.64 4.61
C ARG A 50 -6.85 -5.85 3.36
N ILE A 51 -5.53 -5.66 3.48
CA ILE A 51 -4.56 -5.86 2.39
C ILE A 51 -4.48 -7.31 1.88
N ALA A 52 -4.97 -8.29 2.65
CA ALA A 52 -5.03 -9.69 2.24
C ALA A 52 -6.35 -10.07 1.55
N LYS A 53 -7.35 -9.17 1.56
CA LYS A 53 -8.72 -9.45 1.12
C LYS A 53 -9.20 -8.58 -0.03
N GLU A 54 -8.72 -7.34 -0.10
CA GLU A 54 -9.20 -6.34 -1.06
C GLU A 54 -8.24 -6.17 -2.25
N GLU A 55 -8.83 -6.00 -3.44
CA GLU A 55 -8.18 -5.54 -4.68
C GLU A 55 -8.72 -4.15 -5.09
#